data_AF-A0A535V129-F1
#
_entry.id   AF-A0A535V129-F1
#
_cell.length_a   1.000
_cell.length_b   1.000
_cell.length_c   1.000
_cell.angle_alpha   90.00
_cell.angle_beta   90.00
_cell.angle_gamma   90.00
#
_symmetry.space_group_name_H-M   'P 1'
#
loop_
_entity.id
_entity.type
_entity.pdbx_description
1 polymer ?
#
loop_
_entity_poly.entity_id
_entity_poly.type
_entity_poly.pdbx_seq_one_letter_code
_entity_poly.pdbx_strand_id
1 'polypeptide(L)'
;MPLAQLGVIILWFGWFGFNPGSTLNATNLHFADIVVVTNIAAAAGALGAMLAIYQVQKSLDTGMIGNGAIAALVAITAPSGYVQPGWAIVIGFVAGLIVVYGVILIDRV
;
A
#
# COMPACT_ATOMS: atom_id res chain seq x y z
N MET A 1 16.57 -3.11 -8.47
CA MET A 1 16.02 -4.48 -8.53
C MET A 1 14.80 -4.53 -9.46
N PRO A 2 14.98 -4.66 -10.79
CA PRO A 2 13.88 -4.50 -11.75
C PRO A 2 12.74 -5.52 -11.58
N LEU A 3 13.05 -6.81 -11.40
CA LEU A 3 12.04 -7.86 -11.24
C LEU A 3 11.20 -7.70 -9.97
N ALA A 4 11.80 -7.25 -8.86
CA ALA A 4 11.06 -6.97 -7.63
C ALA A 4 10.04 -5.84 -7.83
N GLN A 5 10.43 -4.78 -8.54
CA GLN A 5 9.53 -3.66 -8.84
C GLN A 5 8.42 -4.07 -9.80
N LEU A 6 8.71 -4.92 -10.78
CA LEU A 6 7.68 -5.53 -11.62
C LEU A 6 6.68 -6.33 -10.78
N GLY A 7 7.17 -7.11 -9.80
CA GLY A 7 6.33 -7.82 -8.85
C GLY A 7 5.40 -6.89 -8.07
N VAL A 8 5.92 -5.76 -7.57
CA VAL A 8 5.11 -4.74 -6.87
C VAL A 8 4.01 -4.19 -7.79
N ILE A 9 4.33 -3.88 -9.05
CA ILE A 9 3.36 -3.35 -10.01
C ILE A 9 2.28 -4.40 -10.34
N ILE A 10 2.67 -5.66 -10.54
CA ILE A 10 1.73 -6.77 -10.80
C ILE A 10 0.77 -6.94 -9.62
N LEU A 11 1.29 -6.93 -8.39
CA LEU A 11 0.48 -7.05 -7.18
C LEU A 11 -0.45 -5.85 -7.02
N TRP A 12 0.05 -4.63 -7.20
CA TRP A 12 -0.78 -3.43 -7.12
C TRP A 12 -1.93 -3.48 -8.13
N PHE A 13 -1.64 -3.80 -9.39
CA PHE A 13 -2.68 -3.97 -10.41
C PHE A 13 -3.67 -5.08 -10.02
N GLY A 14 -3.17 -6.23 -9.55
CA GLY A 14 -4.01 -7.34 -9.07
C GLY A 14 -4.93 -6.93 -7.90
N TRP A 15 -4.52 -5.99 -7.07
CA TRP A 15 -5.32 -5.48 -5.95
C TRP A 15 -6.55 -4.68 -6.38
N PHE A 16 -6.57 -4.16 -7.63
CA PHE A 16 -7.78 -3.60 -8.24
C PHE A 16 -8.82 -4.66 -8.60
N GLY A 17 -8.45 -5.95 -8.65
CA GLY A 17 -9.42 -7.04 -8.68
C GLY A 17 -9.76 -7.52 -7.27
N PHE A 18 -8.76 -7.61 -6.39
CA PHE A 18 -8.88 -8.19 -5.06
C PHE A 18 -9.86 -7.41 -4.16
N ASN A 19 -9.64 -6.10 -3.99
CA ASN A 19 -10.46 -5.29 -3.07
C ASN A 19 -11.87 -5.02 -3.61
N PRO A 20 -12.05 -4.33 -4.76
CA PRO A 20 -13.40 -4.01 -5.22
C PRO A 20 -14.16 -5.26 -5.68
N GLY A 21 -13.48 -6.31 -6.15
CA GLY A 21 -14.09 -7.59 -6.48
C GLY A 21 -14.66 -8.33 -5.27
N SER A 22 -14.22 -8.00 -4.05
CA SER A 22 -14.77 -8.55 -2.80
C SER A 22 -16.22 -8.10 -2.54
N THR A 23 -16.71 -7.09 -3.27
CA THR A 23 -18.14 -6.72 -3.27
C THR A 23 -19.03 -7.74 -3.97
N LEU A 24 -18.45 -8.64 -4.79
CA LEU A 24 -19.15 -9.57 -5.67
C LEU A 24 -20.15 -8.86 -6.61
N ASN A 25 -19.95 -7.57 -6.87
CA ASN A 25 -20.82 -6.74 -7.70
C ASN A 25 -20.00 -5.68 -8.45
N ALA A 26 -20.00 -5.74 -9.79
CA ALA A 26 -19.27 -4.80 -10.65
C ALA A 26 -20.15 -3.74 -11.33
N THR A 27 -21.44 -3.66 -10.98
CA THR A 27 -22.41 -2.77 -11.66
C THR A 27 -22.78 -1.55 -10.85
N ASN A 28 -22.38 -1.47 -9.57
CA ASN A 28 -22.62 -0.32 -8.72
C ASN A 28 -21.40 0.62 -8.62
N LEU A 29 -21.64 1.87 -8.22
CA LEU A 29 -20.58 2.87 -8.04
C LEU A 29 -19.61 2.52 -6.90
N HIS A 30 -20.04 1.69 -5.96
CA HIS A 30 -19.23 1.29 -4.82
C HIS A 30 -17.95 0.54 -5.25
N PHE A 31 -18.01 -0.23 -6.35
CA PHE A 31 -16.82 -0.84 -6.94
C PHE A 31 -15.76 0.21 -7.28
N ALA A 32 -16.16 1.31 -7.93
CA ALA A 32 -15.25 2.39 -8.31
C ALA A 32 -14.68 3.12 -7.09
N ASP A 33 -15.50 3.34 -6.05
CA ASP A 33 -15.05 3.94 -4.79
C ASP A 33 -13.92 3.12 -4.15
N ILE A 34 -14.06 1.79 -4.11
CA ILE A 34 -13.06 0.89 -3.55
C ILE A 34 -11.77 0.87 -4.37
N VAL A 35 -11.85 0.97 -5.70
CA VAL A 35 -10.67 1.12 -6.57
C VAL A 35 -9.88 2.38 -6.17
N VAL A 36 -10.57 3.50 -5.98
CA VAL A 36 -9.96 4.78 -5.58
C VAL A 36 -9.33 4.67 -4.19
N VAL A 37 -10.05 4.12 -3.21
CA VAL A 37 -9.55 3.88 -1.84
C VAL A 37 -8.28 3.03 -1.86
N THR A 38 -8.29 1.93 -2.62
CA THR A 38 -7.16 1.00 -2.73
C THR A 38 -5.94 1.67 -3.35
N ASN A 39 -6.13 2.43 -4.44
CA ASN A 39 -5.04 3.10 -5.14
C ASN A 39 -4.39 4.20 -4.29
N ILE A 40 -5.22 5.02 -3.62
CA ILE A 40 -4.73 6.11 -2.77
C ILE A 40 -3.95 5.57 -1.57
N ALA A 41 -4.43 4.48 -0.95
CA ALA A 41 -3.72 3.85 0.15
C ALA A 41 -2.34 3.33 -0.29
N ALA A 42 -2.26 2.61 -1.41
CA ALA A 42 -0.99 2.10 -1.93
C ALA A 42 0.03 3.22 -2.22
N ALA A 43 -0.43 4.31 -2.85
CA ALA A 43 0.41 5.48 -3.10
C ALA A 43 0.87 6.15 -1.79
N ALA A 44 -0.03 6.30 -0.81
CA ALA A 44 0.31 6.85 0.49
C ALA A 44 1.32 5.96 1.25
N GLY A 45 1.20 4.63 1.14
CA GLY A 45 2.16 3.68 1.69
C GLY A 45 3.54 3.77 1.09
N ALA A 46 3.63 3.91 -0.24
CA ALA A 46 4.91 4.16 -0.91
C ALA A 46 5.57 5.45 -0.39
N LEU A 47 4.79 6.53 -0.23
CA LEU A 47 5.29 7.81 0.30
C LEU A 47 5.69 7.72 1.79
N GLY A 48 4.92 6.99 2.60
CA GLY A 48 5.24 6.73 4.01
C GLY A 48 6.56 5.97 4.14
N ALA A 49 6.72 4.88 3.40
CA ALA A 49 7.98 4.13 3.40
C ALA A 49 9.15 4.94 2.84
N MET A 50 8.93 5.74 1.79
CA MET A 50 9.93 6.66 1.24
C MET A 50 10.43 7.65 2.30
N LEU A 51 9.51 8.23 3.08
CA LEU A 51 9.87 9.13 4.16
C LEU A 51 10.65 8.40 5.26
N ALA A 52 10.14 7.27 5.74
CA ALA A 52 10.78 6.51 6.81
C ALA A 52 12.19 6.03 6.41
N ILE A 53 12.34 5.46 5.22
CA ILE A 53 13.64 4.94 4.79
C ILE A 53 14.65 6.07 4.58
N TYR A 54 14.21 7.22 4.05
CA TYR A 54 15.08 8.39 3.95
C TYR A 54 15.50 8.91 5.32
N GLN A 55 14.61 8.89 6.32
CA GLN A 55 14.96 9.30 7.68
C GLN A 55 16.02 8.41 8.31
N VAL A 56 15.93 7.09 8.09
CA VAL A 56 16.85 6.06 8.63
C VAL A 56 18.19 6.03 7.87
N GLN A 57 18.14 5.91 6.55
CA GLN A 57 19.33 5.65 5.72
C GLN A 57 19.92 6.91 5.07
N LYS A 58 19.22 8.04 5.09
CA LYS A 58 19.58 9.28 4.36
C LYS A 58 19.72 9.10 2.85
N SER A 59 19.16 8.02 2.32
CA SER A 59 19.10 7.69 0.90
C SER A 59 17.74 7.06 0.58
N LEU A 60 17.41 6.96 -0.70
CA LEU A 60 16.19 6.31 -1.16
C LEU A 60 16.48 4.85 -1.51
N ASP A 61 15.69 3.94 -0.95
CA ASP A 61 15.69 2.52 -1.29
C ASP A 61 14.39 2.15 -2.01
N THR A 62 14.49 1.79 -3.28
CA THR A 62 13.32 1.44 -4.10
C THR A 62 12.64 0.15 -3.66
N GLY A 63 13.38 -0.80 -3.11
CA GLY A 63 12.82 -2.05 -2.57
C GLY A 63 11.91 -1.75 -1.37
N MET A 64 12.39 -0.92 -0.46
CA MET A 64 11.63 -0.54 0.74
C MET A 64 10.41 0.33 0.41
N ILE A 65 10.53 1.25 -0.55
CA ILE A 65 9.38 2.03 -1.05
C ILE A 65 8.31 1.10 -1.64
N GLY A 66 8.74 0.10 -2.43
CA GLY A 66 7.85 -0.93 -2.97
C GLY A 66 7.17 -1.74 -1.88
N ASN A 67 7.91 -2.17 -0.85
CA ASN A 67 7.34 -2.83 0.33
C ASN A 67 6.32 -1.95 1.07
N GLY A 68 6.53 -0.63 1.11
CA GLY A 68 5.56 0.33 1.62
C GLY A 68 4.22 0.30 0.88
N ALA A 69 4.26 0.24 -0.46
CA ALA A 69 3.06 0.11 -1.27
C ALA A 69 2.32 -1.22 -0.96
N ILE A 70 3.05 -2.33 -0.89
CA ILE A 70 2.47 -3.64 -0.56
C ILE A 70 1.89 -3.67 0.86
N ALA A 71 2.59 -3.13 1.85
CA ALA A 71 2.09 -3.05 3.22
C ALA A 71 0.80 -2.24 3.32
N ALA A 72 0.70 -1.13 2.59
CA ALA A 72 -0.52 -0.35 2.53
C ALA A 72 -1.67 -1.07 1.82
N LEU A 73 -1.40 -1.82 0.74
CA LEU A 73 -2.40 -2.66 0.08
C LEU A 73 -2.95 -3.73 1.05
N VAL A 74 -2.08 -4.35 1.84
CA VAL A 74 -2.49 -5.29 2.91
C VAL A 74 -3.33 -4.57 3.97
N ALA A 75 -2.89 -3.40 4.45
CA ALA A 75 -3.59 -2.66 5.50
C ALA A 75 -4.99 -2.15 5.07
N ILE A 76 -5.13 -1.66 3.83
CA ILE A 76 -6.41 -1.15 3.33
C ILE A 76 -7.39 -2.26 2.95
N THR A 77 -6.92 -3.50 2.77
CA THR A 77 -7.74 -4.62 2.29
C THR A 77 -9.03 -4.79 3.11
N ALA A 78 -8.90 -4.91 4.44
CA ALA A 78 -10.05 -5.11 5.33
C ALA A 78 -11.04 -3.92 5.34
N PRO A 79 -10.60 -2.66 5.50
CA PRO A 79 -11.51 -1.51 5.53
C PRO A 79 -11.89 -0.93 4.16
N SER A 80 -11.42 -1.48 3.04
CA SER A 80 -11.50 -0.84 1.70
C SER A 80 -12.91 -0.43 1.26
N GLY A 81 -13.95 -1.20 1.62
CA GLY A 81 -15.37 -0.89 1.36
C GLY A 81 -16.06 -0.03 2.42
N TYR A 82 -15.36 0.36 3.49
CA TYR A 82 -15.96 0.96 4.68
C TYR A 82 -15.34 2.32 5.05
N VAL A 83 -14.31 2.77 4.34
CA VAL A 83 -13.63 4.03 4.61
C VAL A 83 -13.67 4.96 3.41
N GLN A 84 -13.72 6.26 3.70
CA GLN A 84 -13.63 7.29 2.67
C GLN A 84 -12.19 7.43 2.15
N PRO A 85 -11.99 7.92 0.91
CA PRO A 85 -10.67 8.11 0.32
C PRO A 85 -9.66 8.89 1.19
N GLY A 86 -10.12 9.87 1.98
CA GLY A 86 -9.26 10.63 2.89
C GLY A 86 -8.62 9.76 3.99
N TRP A 87 -9.36 8.79 4.53
CA TRP A 87 -8.84 7.85 5.54
C TRP A 87 -7.88 6.83 4.92
N ALA A 88 -8.04 6.50 3.64
CA ALA A 88 -7.13 5.62 2.92
C ALA A 88 -5.69 6.17 2.88
N ILE A 89 -5.54 7.49 2.78
CA ILE A 89 -4.23 8.17 2.86
C ILE A 89 -3.56 7.88 4.20
N VAL A 90 -4.29 8.07 5.30
CA VAL A 90 -3.76 7.88 6.66
C VAL A 90 -3.38 6.42 6.89
N ILE A 91 -4.27 5.49 6.54
CA ILE A 91 -4.03 4.03 6.68
C ILE A 91 -2.80 3.63 5.86
N GLY A 92 -2.74 4.03 4.59
CA GLY A 92 -1.63 3.71 3.72
C GLY A 92 -0.31 4.27 4.21
N PHE A 93 -0.26 5.57 4.52
CA PHE A 93 0.94 6.23 4.99
C PHE A 93 1.49 5.61 6.28
N VAL A 94 0.63 5.34 7.26
CA VAL A 94 1.02 4.71 8.52
C VAL A 94 1.52 3.28 8.29
N ALA A 95 0.85 2.49 7.45
CA ALA A 95 1.32 1.16 7.09
C ALA A 95 2.71 1.20 6.42
N GLY A 96 2.94 2.18 5.55
CA GLY A 96 4.24 2.43 4.93
C GLY A 96 5.33 2.77 5.94
N LEU A 97 5.05 3.57 6.97
CA LEU A 97 5.99 3.82 8.06
C LEU A 97 6.29 2.54 8.84
N ILE A 98 5.24 1.81 9.23
CA ILE A 98 5.35 0.61 10.08
C ILE A 98 6.22 -0.46 9.41
N VAL A 99 6.05 -0.72 8.12
CA VAL A 99 6.80 -1.80 7.46
C VAL A 99 8.31 -1.53 7.44
N VAL A 100 8.74 -0.27 7.30
CA VAL A 100 10.17 0.08 7.32
C VAL A 100 10.79 -0.27 8.66
N TYR A 101 10.19 0.21 9.75
CA TYR A 101 10.69 -0.05 11.10
C TYR A 101 10.52 -1.51 11.50
N GLY A 102 9.47 -2.18 11.02
CA GLY A 102 9.22 -3.61 11.23
C GLY A 102 10.31 -4.48 10.61
N VAL A 103 10.70 -4.23 9.36
CA VAL A 103 11.79 -4.97 8.69
C VAL A 103 13.10 -4.75 9.45
N ILE A 104 13.45 -3.50 9.79
CA ILE A 104 14.68 -3.19 10.55
C ILE A 104 14.71 -3.91 11.91
N LEU A 105 13.56 -4.00 12.59
CA LEU A 105 13.45 -4.70 13.85
C LEU A 105 13.66 -6.21 13.67
N ILE A 106 13.01 -6.81 12.68
CA ILE A 106 13.11 -8.24 12.38
C ILE A 106 14.52 -8.62 11.97
N ASP A 107 15.18 -7.82 11.13
CA ASP A 107 16.55 -8.08 10.66
C ASP A 107 17.60 -8.03 11.79
N ARG A 108 17.25 -7.49 12.96
CA ARG A 108 18.13 -7.42 14.15
C ARG A 108 17.96 -8.62 15.10
N VAL A 109 16.93 -9.44 14.91
CA VAL A 109 16.68 -10.67 15.68
C VAL A 109 17.47 -11.82 15.08
#